data_AF-A0A9X0L9H7-F1
#
_entry.id   AF-A0A9X0L9H7-F1
#
_cell.length_a   1.000
_cell.length_b   1.000
_cell.length_c   1.000
_cell.angle_alpha   90.00
_cell.angle_beta   90.00
_cell.angle_gamma   90.00
#
_symmetry.space_group_name_H-M   'P 1'
#
loop_
_entity.id
_entity.type
_entity.pdbx_description
1 polymer ?
#
loop_
_entity_poly.entity_id
_entity_poly.type
_entity_poly.pdbx_seq_one_letter_code
_entity_poly.pdbx_strand_id
1 'polypeptide(L)'
;MSQHSGVAAWKRRHEAARRVEPLDCGCKDSWTCRCTEPPLSDHALDGWRDAALRLLFCGELPLLPIEVLRALWQRGGPDRVLAEQLHAACDGEVA
;
A
#
# COMPACT_ATOMS: atom_id res chain seq x y z
N MET A 1 -14.42 -18.65 0.75
CA MET A 1 -14.64 -17.19 0.60
C MET A 1 -14.83 -16.88 -0.87
N SER A 2 -16.03 -16.45 -1.28
CA SER A 2 -16.40 -16.36 -2.70
C SER A 2 -15.84 -15.08 -3.35
N GLN A 3 -14.81 -15.26 -4.18
CA GLN A 3 -14.08 -14.21 -4.90
C GLN A 3 -14.96 -13.40 -5.87
N HIS A 4 -16.17 -13.88 -6.19
CA HIS A 4 -17.08 -13.25 -7.14
C HIS A 4 -17.82 -12.03 -6.57
N SER A 5 -17.93 -11.92 -5.24
CA SER A 5 -18.65 -10.79 -4.61
C SER A 5 -17.89 -9.46 -4.71
N GLY A 6 -16.55 -9.49 -4.70
CA GLY A 6 -15.69 -8.32 -4.77
C GLY A 6 -15.79 -7.59 -6.12
N VAL A 7 -15.77 -8.33 -7.22
CA VAL A 7 -15.88 -7.75 -8.58
C VAL A 7 -17.24 -7.08 -8.78
N ALA A 8 -18.32 -7.68 -8.29
CA ALA A 8 -19.65 -7.09 -8.38
C ALA A 8 -19.77 -5.79 -7.55
N ALA A 9 -19.20 -5.75 -6.35
CA ALA A 9 -19.16 -4.54 -5.52
C ALA A 9 -18.34 -3.43 -6.16
N TRP A 10 -17.18 -3.76 -6.74
CA TRP A 10 -16.34 -2.81 -7.46
C TRP A 10 -17.08 -2.21 -8.66
N LYS A 11 -17.74 -3.03 -9.49
CA LYS A 11 -18.51 -2.55 -10.66
C LYS A 11 -19.60 -1.56 -10.25
N ARG A 12 -20.38 -1.87 -9.21
CA ARG A 12 -21.42 -0.97 -8.70
C ARG A 12 -20.87 0.37 -8.24
N ARG A 13 -19.75 0.35 -7.50
CA ARG A 13 -19.08 1.58 -7.06
C ARG A 13 -18.60 2.39 -8.26
N HIS A 14 -17.92 1.74 -9.20
CA HIS A 14 -17.36 2.40 -10.37
C HIS A 14 -18.45 3.05 -11.25
N GLU A 15 -19.60 2.39 -11.41
CA GLU A 15 -20.75 2.95 -12.10
C GLU A 15 -21.39 4.13 -11.34
N ALA A 16 -21.47 4.05 -10.00
CA ALA A 16 -21.94 5.16 -9.18
C ALA A 16 -21.04 6.39 -9.31
N ALA A 17 -19.71 6.21 -9.33
CA ALA A 17 -18.74 7.30 -9.47
C ALA A 17 -18.93 8.09 -10.78
N ARG A 18 -19.37 7.44 -11.88
CA ARG A 18 -19.62 8.13 -13.16
C ARG A 18 -20.75 9.16 -13.10
N ARG A 19 -21.67 9.03 -12.14
CA ARG A 19 -22.81 9.95 -11.95
C ARG A 19 -22.46 11.16 -11.08
N VAL A 20 -21.27 11.19 -10.50
CA VAL A 20 -20.77 12.30 -9.69
C VAL A 20 -19.90 13.21 -10.57
N GLU A 21 -19.85 14.49 -10.23
CA GLU A 21 -18.92 15.44 -10.85
C GLU A 21 -17.47 14.96 -10.63
N PRO A 22 -16.56 15.09 -11.62
CA PRO A 22 -15.16 14.74 -11.42
C PRO A 22 -14.56 15.51 -10.24
N LEU A 23 -13.51 14.92 -9.67
CA LEU A 23 -12.62 15.61 -8.75
C LEU A 23 -11.92 16.78 -9.45
N ASP A 24 -11.34 17.70 -8.69
CA ASP A 24 -10.59 18.85 -9.22
C ASP A 24 -9.40 18.43 -10.13
N CYS A 25 -8.88 17.22 -9.94
CA CYS A 25 -7.87 16.60 -10.81
C CYS A 25 -8.42 15.98 -12.10
N GLY A 26 -9.74 16.05 -12.33
CA GLY A 26 -10.44 15.47 -13.48
C GLY A 26 -10.78 13.99 -13.36
N CYS A 27 -10.32 13.28 -12.32
CA CYS A 27 -10.68 11.89 -12.09
C CYS A 27 -12.15 11.71 -11.66
N LYS A 28 -12.81 10.67 -12.14
CA LYS A 28 -14.21 10.36 -11.80
C LYS A 28 -14.39 9.57 -10.49
N ASP A 29 -13.48 8.67 -10.15
CA ASP A 29 -13.59 7.81 -8.96
C ASP A 29 -12.55 8.20 -7.92
N SER A 30 -13.01 8.67 -6.77
CA SER A 30 -12.15 9.08 -5.65
C SER A 30 -11.40 7.95 -4.97
N TRP A 31 -11.83 6.71 -5.13
CA TRP A 31 -11.17 5.58 -4.48
C TRP A 31 -9.91 5.12 -5.22
N THR A 32 -9.94 5.20 -6.55
CA THR A 32 -8.81 4.81 -7.40
C THR A 32 -7.96 6.01 -7.80
N CYS A 33 -8.45 7.24 -7.61
CA CYS A 33 -7.67 8.44 -7.89
C CYS A 33 -6.52 8.58 -6.88
N ARG A 34 -5.33 8.84 -7.42
CA ARG A 34 -4.09 9.06 -6.66
C ARG A 34 -3.46 10.43 -6.95
N CYS A 35 -4.11 11.29 -7.75
CA CYS A 35 -3.53 12.54 -8.28
C CYS A 35 -3.16 13.57 -7.21
N THR A 36 -3.79 13.50 -6.04
CA THR A 36 -3.54 14.40 -4.91
C THR A 36 -2.94 13.68 -3.71
N GLU A 37 -2.58 12.40 -3.85
CA GLU A 37 -1.91 11.71 -2.75
C GLU A 37 -0.49 12.28 -2.59
N PRO A 38 -0.12 12.70 -1.37
CA PRO A 38 1.22 13.20 -1.13
C PRO A 38 2.24 12.06 -1.32
N PRO A 39 3.49 12.38 -1.69
CA PRO A 39 4.58 11.42 -1.65
C PRO A 39 4.70 10.76 -0.27
N LEU A 40 5.25 9.54 -0.23
CA LEU A 40 5.52 8.84 1.02
C LEU A 40 6.40 9.72 1.94
N SER A 41 5.81 10.19 3.02
CA SER A 41 6.51 11.02 4.01
C SER A 41 7.37 10.18 4.95
N ASP A 42 8.36 10.81 5.58
CA ASP A 42 9.20 10.14 6.59
C ASP A 42 8.39 9.59 7.77
N HIS A 43 7.37 10.34 8.22
CA HIS A 43 6.47 9.90 9.29
C HIS A 43 5.63 8.69 8.87
N ALA A 44 5.15 8.67 7.62
CA ALA A 44 4.44 7.51 7.10
C ALA A 44 5.37 6.29 6.99
N LEU A 45 6.62 6.49 6.56
CA LEU A 45 7.64 5.45 6.49
C LEU A 45 7.97 4.85 7.86
N ASP A 46 8.04 5.68 8.91
CA ASP A 46 8.19 5.20 10.30
C ASP A 46 7.01 4.34 10.73
N GLY A 47 5.77 4.76 10.41
CA GLY A 47 4.58 3.97 10.70
C GLY A 47 4.58 2.60 10.01
N TRP A 48 5.03 2.54 8.75
CA TRP A 48 5.18 1.27 8.03
C TRP A 48 6.23 0.35 8.67
N ARG A 49 7.38 0.90 9.05
CA ARG A 49 8.44 0.15 9.76
C ARG A 49 7.90 -0.43 11.06
N ASP A 50 7.25 0.39 11.88
CA ASP A 50 6.78 -0.01 13.20
C ASP A 50 5.66 -1.05 13.10
N ALA A 51 4.78 -0.93 12.11
CA ALA A 51 3.77 -1.94 11.80
C ALA A 51 4.39 -3.27 11.35
N ALA A 52 5.40 -3.23 10.47
CA ALA A 52 6.10 -4.43 10.01
C ALA A 52 6.78 -5.16 11.18
N LEU A 53 7.50 -4.41 12.03
CA LEU A 53 8.14 -4.96 13.24
C LEU A 53 7.12 -5.55 14.22
N ARG A 54 5.95 -4.91 14.36
CA ARG A 54 4.87 -5.44 15.21
C ARG A 54 4.32 -6.76 14.70
N LEU A 55 4.12 -6.89 13.39
CA LEU A 55 3.63 -8.13 12.76
C LEU A 55 4.66 -9.25 12.88
N LEU A 56 5.94 -8.95 12.61
CA LEU A 56 7.03 -9.90 12.82
C LEU A 56 7.11 -10.38 14.28
N PHE A 57 6.95 -9.48 15.24
CA PHE A 57 6.89 -9.84 16.66
C PHE A 57 5.72 -10.80 16.97
N CYS A 58 4.59 -10.65 16.28
CA CYS A 58 3.46 -11.58 16.39
C CYS A 58 3.68 -12.91 15.67
N GLY A 59 4.80 -13.10 14.96
CA GLY A 59 5.07 -14.28 14.14
C GLY A 59 4.37 -14.24 12.77
N GLU A 60 3.87 -13.08 12.35
CA GLU A 60 3.25 -12.86 11.05
C GLU A 60 4.26 -12.22 10.08
N LEU A 61 4.22 -12.64 8.81
CA LEU A 61 5.07 -12.06 7.77
C LEU A 61 4.34 -10.91 7.07
N PRO A 62 4.78 -9.65 7.24
CA PRO A 62 4.11 -8.51 6.62
C PRO A 62 4.49 -8.39 5.14
N LEU A 63 3.49 -8.19 4.28
CA LEU A 63 3.66 -7.84 2.87
C LEU A 63 3.56 -6.32 2.71
N LEU A 64 4.63 -5.67 2.24
CA LEU A 64 4.71 -4.22 2.10
C LEU A 64 4.65 -3.80 0.62
N PRO A 65 4.13 -2.58 0.32
CA PRO A 65 4.26 -2.00 -1.01
C PRO A 65 5.73 -1.78 -1.39
N ILE A 66 6.05 -1.93 -2.67
CA ILE A 66 7.43 -1.83 -3.17
C ILE A 66 8.06 -0.45 -2.91
N GLU A 67 7.27 0.62 -2.96
CA GLU A 67 7.73 1.98 -2.67
C GLU A 67 8.19 2.14 -1.22
N VAL A 68 7.53 1.47 -0.29
CA VAL A 68 7.91 1.47 1.13
C VAL A 68 9.21 0.69 1.32
N LEU A 69 9.34 -0.49 0.72
CA LEU A 69 10.57 -1.30 0.77
C LEU A 69 11.76 -0.54 0.20
N ARG A 70 11.58 0.12 -0.95
CA ARG A 70 12.62 0.97 -1.56
C ARG A 70 13.01 2.14 -0.67
N ALA A 71 12.03 2.82 -0.07
CA ALA A 71 12.29 3.95 0.82
C ALA A 71 13.07 3.53 2.08
N LEU A 72 12.71 2.40 2.71
CA LEU A 72 13.47 1.82 3.83
C LEU A 72 14.91 1.46 3.41
N TRP A 73 15.07 0.82 2.24
CA TRP A 73 16.40 0.47 1.73
C TRP A 73 17.28 1.70 1.48
N GLN A 74 16.72 2.76 0.92
CA GLN A 74 17.41 4.02 0.65
C GLN A 74 17.81 4.73 1.94
N ARG A 75 16.95 4.70 2.98
CA ARG A 75 17.23 5.29 4.30
C ARG A 75 18.43 4.64 5.00
N GLY A 76 18.70 3.35 4.72
CA GLY A 76 19.92 2.69 5.17
C GLY A 76 19.87 2.18 6.62
N GLY A 77 21.03 1.76 7.14
CA GLY A 77 21.14 1.29 8.52
C GLY A 77 20.20 0.11 8.84
N PRO A 78 19.56 0.11 10.03
CA PRO A 78 18.60 -0.93 10.41
C PRO A 78 17.41 -1.06 9.44
N ASP A 79 16.95 0.04 8.84
CA ASP A 79 15.81 0.05 7.94
C ASP A 79 16.12 -0.69 6.63
N ARG A 80 17.36 -0.61 6.14
CA ARG A 80 17.82 -1.42 5.00
C ARG A 80 17.84 -2.90 5.32
N VAL A 81 18.37 -3.27 6.48
CA VAL A 81 18.42 -4.68 6.91
C VAL A 81 17.01 -5.25 7.00
N LEU A 82 16.07 -4.48 7.57
CA LEU A 82 14.66 -4.87 7.62
C LEU A 82 14.07 -5.04 6.21
N ALA A 83 14.30 -4.10 5.29
CA ALA A 83 13.78 -4.18 3.93
C ALA A 83 14.29 -5.41 3.17
N GLU A 84 15.58 -5.74 3.30
CA GLU A 84 16.19 -6.93 2.68
C GLU A 84 15.60 -8.22 3.26
N GLN A 85 15.41 -8.29 4.59
CA GLN A 85 14.79 -9.44 5.26
C GLN A 85 13.34 -9.64 4.81
N LEU A 86 12.54 -8.57 4.79
CA LEU A 86 11.14 -8.64 4.38
C LEU A 86 10.99 -9.05 2.92
N HIS A 87 11.80 -8.47 2.02
CA HIS A 87 11.76 -8.81 0.61
C HIS A 87 12.14 -10.28 0.36
N ALA A 88 13.19 -10.77 1.02
CA ALA A 88 13.60 -12.16 0.91
C ALA A 88 12.55 -13.13 1.49
N ALA A 89 11.95 -12.78 2.63
CA ALA A 89 10.96 -13.63 3.28
C ALA A 89 9.65 -13.75 2.48
N CYS A 90 9.31 -12.74 1.67
CA CYS A 90 8.15 -12.78 0.77
C CYS A 90 8.47 -13.39 -0.62
N ASP A 91 9.64 -14.01 -0.82
CA ASP A 91 10.12 -14.50 -2.12
C ASP A 91 10.06 -13.42 -3.23
N GLY A 92 10.25 -12.17 -2.85
CA GLY A 92 10.18 -11.02 -3.74
C GLY A 92 8.77 -10.45 -4.02
N GLU A 93 7.71 -11.04 -3.46
CA GLU A 93 6.34 -10.54 -3.57
C GLU A 93 6.16 -9.18 -2.88
N VAL A 94 5.22 -8.37 -3.41
CA VAL A 94 4.88 -7.03 -2.91
C VAL A 94 3.36 -6.82 -2.90
N ALA A 95 2.87 -5.94 -2.02
CA ALA A 95 1.44 -5.68 -1.81
C ALA A 95 0.78 -4.88 -2.96
#